data_AF-A0A1C6PRM9-F1
#
_entry.id   AF-A0A1C6PRM9-F1
#
_cell.length_a   1.000
_cell.length_b   1.000
_cell.length_c   1.000
_cell.angle_alpha   90.00
_cell.angle_beta   90.00
_cell.angle_gamma   90.00
#
_symmetry.space_group_name_H-M   'P 1'
#
loop_
_entity.id
_entity.type
_entity.pdbx_description
1 polymer ?
#
loop_
_entity_poly.entity_id
_entity_poly.type
_entity_poly.pdbx_seq_one_letter_code
_entity_poly.pdbx_strand_id
1 'polypeptide(L)'
;MERPAWAPQGIDISVPSVSRMYDFYLGGSHNFEVDREAARKAMEFMPGLPKVMQANRAFMRRAVHYATTSGVNQFLDIGSGIPTFGNVHEVAQAADPEARIAYVDHDSVAVAHSQAVL
;
A
#
# COMPACT_ATOMS: atom_id res chain seq x y z
N MET A 1 -24.80 1.61 -2.65
CA MET A 1 -23.60 2.47 -2.81
C MET A 1 -23.11 2.25 -4.24
N GLU A 2 -22.99 3.31 -5.02
CA GLU A 2 -22.55 3.20 -6.42
C GLU A 2 -21.05 2.85 -6.45
N ARG A 3 -20.63 1.90 -7.29
CA ARG A 3 -19.23 1.47 -7.38
C ARG A 3 -18.41 2.59 -8.03
N PRO A 4 -17.38 3.13 -7.36
CA PRO A 4 -16.56 4.19 -7.94
C PRO A 4 -15.74 3.69 -9.13
N ALA A 5 -15.45 4.57 -10.09
CA ALA A 5 -14.83 4.21 -11.37
C ALA A 5 -13.42 3.59 -11.24
N TRP A 6 -12.71 3.87 -10.14
CA TRP A 6 -11.39 3.30 -9.87
C TRP A 6 -11.45 1.85 -9.35
N ALA A 7 -12.61 1.40 -8.87
CA ALA A 7 -12.75 0.08 -8.26
C ALA A 7 -12.90 -1.01 -9.33
N PRO A 8 -12.08 -2.08 -9.28
CA PRO A 8 -12.21 -3.21 -10.20
C PRO A 8 -13.60 -3.86 -10.16
N GLN A 9 -14.08 -4.39 -11.28
CA GLN A 9 -15.44 -4.97 -11.35
C GLN A 9 -15.59 -6.29 -10.58
N GLY A 10 -14.50 -7.01 -10.32
CA GLY A 10 -14.49 -8.33 -9.69
C GLY A 10 -14.39 -8.36 -8.17
N ILE A 11 -14.28 -7.20 -7.50
CA ILE A 11 -14.12 -7.18 -6.03
C ILE A 11 -15.46 -7.14 -5.30
N ASP A 12 -15.53 -7.89 -4.20
CA ASP A 12 -16.59 -7.70 -3.22
C ASP A 12 -16.27 -6.44 -2.39
N ILE A 13 -17.07 -5.40 -2.57
CA ILE A 13 -16.93 -4.12 -1.85
C ILE A 13 -17.70 -4.10 -0.52
N SER A 14 -18.34 -5.22 -0.15
CA SER A 14 -19.04 -5.39 1.12
C SER A 14 -18.19 -6.07 2.19
N VAL A 15 -17.08 -6.70 1.80
CA VAL A 15 -16.13 -7.37 2.71
C VAL A 15 -14.89 -6.47 2.86
N PRO A 16 -14.43 -6.14 4.07
CA PRO A 16 -13.26 -5.29 4.27
C PRO A 16 -11.96 -5.97 3.81
N SER A 17 -11.00 -5.17 3.35
CA SER A 17 -9.65 -5.61 2.97
C SER A 17 -8.59 -4.92 3.83
N VAL A 18 -7.54 -5.67 4.20
CA VAL A 18 -6.40 -5.14 4.95
C VAL A 18 -5.68 -4.03 4.17
N SER A 19 -5.50 -4.18 2.85
CA SER A 19 -4.83 -3.17 2.02
C SER A 19 -5.62 -1.85 1.96
N ARG A 20 -6.96 -1.93 1.91
CA ARG A 20 -7.86 -0.75 1.92
C ARG A 20 -7.99 -0.13 3.31
N MET A 21 -7.97 -0.92 4.38
CA MET A 21 -7.85 -0.41 5.75
C MET A 21 -6.52 0.32 5.96
N TYR A 22 -5.43 -0.22 5.41
CA TYR A 22 -4.11 0.42 5.46
C TYR A 22 -4.11 1.77 4.75
N ASP A 23 -4.69 1.84 3.55
CA ASP A 23 -4.90 3.08 2.81
C ASP A 23 -5.67 4.11 3.66
N PHE A 24 -6.76 3.71 4.32
CA PHE A 24 -7.51 4.58 5.23
C PHE A 24 -6.66 5.08 6.42
N TYR A 25 -5.86 4.23 7.08
CA TYR A 25 -4.98 4.66 8.17
C TYR A 25 -3.94 5.69 7.74
N LEU A 26 -3.56 5.69 6.47
CA LEU A 26 -2.64 6.67 5.89
C LEU A 26 -3.34 7.92 5.36
N GLY A 27 -4.68 8.00 5.42
CA GLY A 27 -5.46 9.11 4.90
C GLY A 27 -5.74 9.03 3.40
N GLY A 28 -5.61 7.86 2.79
CA GLY A 28 -5.97 7.61 1.40
C GLY A 28 -7.48 7.50 1.17
N SER A 29 -7.86 7.45 -0.11
CA SER A 29 -9.26 7.45 -0.57
C SER A 29 -9.67 6.21 -1.35
N HIS A 30 -8.77 5.22 -1.50
CA HIS A 30 -9.02 3.98 -2.23
C HIS A 30 -9.56 2.90 -1.29
N ASN A 31 -10.60 3.28 -0.54
CA ASN A 31 -11.25 2.46 0.48
C ASN A 31 -12.76 2.70 0.49
N PHE A 32 -13.52 1.67 0.84
CA PHE A 32 -14.98 1.70 0.97
C PHE A 32 -15.39 1.92 2.42
N GLU A 33 -16.68 2.18 2.66
CA GLU A 33 -17.17 2.40 4.03
C GLU A 33 -16.93 1.17 4.92
N VAL A 34 -17.09 -0.05 4.39
CA VAL A 34 -16.83 -1.29 5.15
C VAL A 34 -15.39 -1.40 5.64
N ASP A 35 -14.42 -0.88 4.87
CA ASP A 35 -13.01 -0.84 5.28
C ASP A 35 -12.83 0.20 6.39
N ARG A 36 -13.45 1.37 6.25
CA ARG A 36 -13.38 2.45 7.26
C ARG A 36 -14.01 2.04 8.57
N GLU A 37 -15.15 1.35 8.54
CA GLU A 37 -15.81 0.82 9.74
C GLU A 37 -14.93 -0.23 10.43
N ALA A 38 -14.37 -1.18 9.67
CA ALA A 38 -13.44 -2.17 10.22
C ALA A 38 -12.18 -1.50 10.81
N ALA A 39 -11.65 -0.48 10.13
CA ALA A 39 -10.49 0.27 10.59
C ALA A 39 -10.77 1.08 11.87
N ARG A 40 -11.94 1.72 11.96
CA ARG A 40 -12.38 2.43 13.19
C ARG A 40 -12.52 1.48 14.37
N LYS A 41 -13.12 0.31 14.17
CA LYS A 41 -13.20 -0.74 15.20
C LYS A 41 -11.82 -1.19 15.67
N ALA A 42 -10.88 -1.40 14.76
CA ALA A 42 -9.51 -1.74 15.13
C ALA A 42 -8.82 -0.62 15.93
N MET A 43 -9.09 0.65 15.61
CA MET A 43 -8.57 1.80 16.37
C MET A 43 -9.15 1.91 17.78
N GLU A 44 -10.33 1.35 18.06
CA GLU A 44 -10.85 1.28 19.44
C GLU A 44 -9.96 0.40 20.33
N PHE A 45 -9.39 -0.68 19.78
CA PHE A 45 -8.45 -1.55 20.50
C PHE A 45 -7.02 -1.00 20.49
N MET A 46 -6.60 -0.38 19.38
CA MET A 46 -5.27 0.19 19.22
C MET A 46 -5.34 1.60 18.61
N PRO A 47 -5.56 2.65 19.43
CA PRO A 47 -5.71 4.02 18.93
C PRO A 47 -4.49 4.56 18.16
N GLY A 48 -3.32 3.96 18.38
CA GLY A 48 -2.07 4.33 17.70
C GLY A 48 -1.92 3.80 16.28
N LEU A 49 -2.86 3.01 15.74
CA LEU A 49 -2.72 2.35 14.44
C LEU A 49 -2.30 3.28 13.29
N PRO A 50 -2.88 4.48 13.09
CA PRO A 50 -2.44 5.38 12.03
C PRO A 50 -0.95 5.74 12.11
N LYS A 51 -0.45 6.04 13.32
CA LYS A 51 0.98 6.34 13.54
C LYS A 51 1.86 5.12 13.31
N VAL A 52 1.38 3.93 13.68
CA VAL A 52 2.10 2.67 13.42
C VAL A 52 2.23 2.43 11.91
N MET A 53 1.18 2.64 11.12
CA MET A 53 1.24 2.49 9.66
C MET A 53 2.18 3.51 9.01
N GLN A 54 2.15 4.77 9.47
CA GLN A 54 3.12 5.78 9.03
C GLN A 54 4.56 5.40 9.37
N ALA A 55 4.81 4.90 10.59
CA ALA A 55 6.12 4.43 11.01
C ALA A 55 6.60 3.23 10.17
N ASN A 56 5.69 2.31 9.83
CA ASN A 56 5.98 1.19 8.94
C ASN A 56 6.39 1.66 7.54
N ARG A 57 5.65 2.60 6.93
CA ARG A 57 6.04 3.19 5.63
C ARG A 57 7.38 3.92 5.73
N ALA A 58 7.64 4.65 6.81
CA ALA A 58 8.92 5.31 7.02
C ALA A 58 10.08 4.30 7.16
N PHE A 59 9.86 3.18 7.84
CA PHE A 59 10.83 2.10 7.94
C PHE A 59 11.11 1.46 6.57
N MET A 60 10.06 1.12 5.82
CA MET A 60 10.20 0.55 4.47
C MET A 60 11.10 1.42 3.59
N ARG A 61 10.87 2.74 3.54
CA ARG A 61 11.70 3.65 2.74
C ARG A 61 13.18 3.63 3.16
N ARG A 62 13.47 3.62 4.46
CA ARG A 62 14.86 3.53 4.96
C ARG A 62 15.50 2.17 4.64
N ALA A 63 14.74 1.09 4.77
CA ALA A 63 15.21 -0.26 4.51
C ALA A 63 15.52 -0.47 3.02
N VAL A 64 14.64 -0.02 2.12
CA VAL A 64 14.85 -0.09 0.67
C VAL A 64 16.07 0.75 0.27
N HIS A 65 16.16 2.00 0.73
CA HIS A 65 17.32 2.84 0.44
C HIS A 65 18.64 2.22 0.92
N TYR A 66 18.66 1.68 2.14
CA TYR A 66 19.82 0.96 2.66
C TYR A 66 20.18 -0.25 1.79
N ALA A 67 19.20 -1.07 1.42
CA ALA A 67 19.43 -2.24 0.58
C ALA A 67 19.99 -1.84 -0.80
N THR A 68 19.43 -0.80 -1.42
CA THR A 68 19.89 -0.30 -2.73
C THR A 68 21.31 0.24 -2.66
N THR A 69 21.61 1.10 -1.69
CA THR A 69 22.98 1.61 -1.48
C THR A 69 23.98 0.52 -1.07
N SER A 70 23.50 -0.63 -0.61
CA SER A 70 24.30 -1.83 -0.33
C SER A 70 24.44 -2.77 -1.55
N GLY A 71 23.98 -2.36 -2.74
CA GLY A 71 24.13 -3.11 -3.99
C GLY A 71 22.95 -4.00 -4.39
N VAL A 72 21.83 -3.97 -3.66
CA VAL A 72 20.62 -4.69 -4.06
C VAL A 72 19.85 -3.87 -5.12
N ASN A 73 19.75 -4.40 -6.33
CA ASN A 73 19.05 -3.74 -7.45
C ASN A 73 17.82 -4.52 -7.96
N GLN A 74 17.40 -5.57 -7.25
CA GLN A 74 16.21 -6.35 -7.58
C GLN A 74 15.39 -6.60 -6.32
N PHE A 75 14.11 -6.22 -6.36
CA PHE A 75 13.18 -6.32 -5.25
C PHE A 75 11.93 -7.11 -5.64
N LEU A 76 11.47 -7.93 -4.71
CA LEU A 76 10.15 -8.56 -4.74
C LEU A 76 9.37 -8.07 -3.52
N ASP A 77 8.34 -7.25 -3.75
CA ASP A 77 7.50 -6.68 -2.69
C ASP A 77 6.19 -7.47 -2.60
N ILE A 78 6.04 -8.24 -1.52
CA ILE A 78 4.91 -9.15 -1.29
C ILE A 78 3.96 -8.52 -0.28
N GLY A 79 2.71 -8.30 -0.69
CA GLY A 79 1.74 -7.53 0.10
C GLY A 79 1.99 -6.04 -0.03
N SER A 80 2.28 -5.59 -1.25
CA SER A 80 2.66 -4.20 -1.57
C SER A 80 1.64 -3.15 -1.12
N GLY A 81 0.37 -3.55 -1.05
CA GLY A 81 -0.75 -2.70 -0.74
C GLY A 81 -1.06 -1.70 -1.84
N ILE A 82 -1.98 -0.79 -1.55
CA ILE A 82 -2.33 0.29 -2.48
C ILE A 82 -1.14 1.27 -2.57
N PRO A 83 -0.74 1.70 -3.78
CA PRO A 83 0.32 2.69 -3.96
C PRO A 83 0.08 3.96 -3.14
N THR A 84 1.14 4.46 -2.50
CA THR A 84 1.13 5.69 -1.70
C THR A 84 2.37 6.52 -2.02
N PHE A 85 2.64 7.61 -1.31
CA PHE A 85 3.89 8.36 -1.50
C PHE A 85 5.11 7.57 -1.00
N GLY A 86 6.15 7.45 -1.84
CA GLY A 86 7.40 6.79 -1.49
C GLY A 86 7.33 5.28 -1.60
N ASN A 87 6.79 4.78 -2.71
CA ASN A 87 6.75 3.36 -3.06
C ASN A 87 8.17 2.78 -3.24
N VAL A 88 8.31 1.46 -3.11
CA VAL A 88 9.62 0.76 -3.21
C VAL A 88 10.42 1.16 -4.46
N HIS A 89 9.78 1.23 -5.64
CA HIS A 89 10.45 1.59 -6.88
C HIS A 89 10.94 3.04 -6.88
N GLU A 90 10.15 4.00 -6.38
CA GLU A 90 10.56 5.40 -6.27
C GLU A 90 11.81 5.55 -5.39
N VAL A 91 11.85 4.84 -4.26
CA VAL A 91 12.98 4.87 -3.33
C VAL A 91 14.22 4.19 -3.91
N ALA A 92 14.05 3.01 -4.52
CA ALA A 92 15.15 2.26 -5.10
C ALA A 92 15.72 2.98 -6.32
N GLN A 93 14.88 3.44 -7.24
CA GLN A 93 15.30 4.09 -8.49
C GLN A 93 15.89 5.49 -8.28
N ALA A 94 15.54 6.17 -7.18
CA ALA A 94 16.22 7.39 -6.78
C ALA A 94 17.71 7.15 -6.41
N ALA A 95 18.06 5.95 -5.95
CA ALA A 95 19.44 5.57 -5.60
C ALA A 95 20.16 4.80 -6.72
N ASP A 96 19.44 3.95 -7.47
CA ASP A 96 19.92 3.21 -8.62
C ASP A 96 18.82 3.13 -9.70
N PRO A 97 18.90 3.95 -10.78
CA PRO A 97 17.89 3.98 -11.84
C PRO A 97 17.61 2.63 -12.52
N GLU A 98 18.55 1.69 -12.45
CA GLU A 98 18.42 0.35 -13.05
C GLU A 98 17.75 -0.67 -12.11
N ALA A 99 17.37 -0.24 -10.90
CA ALA A 99 16.68 -1.09 -9.94
C ALA A 99 15.33 -1.59 -10.50
N ARG A 100 15.11 -2.90 -10.41
CA ARG A 100 13.88 -3.58 -10.84
C ARG A 100 13.07 -4.07 -9.65
N ILE A 101 11.76 -3.83 -9.71
CA ILE A 101 10.85 -4.14 -8.62
C ILE A 101 9.67 -4.92 -9.19
N ALA A 102 9.36 -6.07 -8.59
CA ALA A 102 8.13 -6.81 -8.83
C ALA A 102 7.21 -6.65 -7.62
N TYR A 103 5.99 -6.16 -7.86
CA TYR A 103 4.96 -6.01 -6.84
C TYR A 103 3.97 -7.17 -6.90
N VAL A 104 3.64 -7.73 -5.74
CA VAL A 104 2.68 -8.82 -5.59
C VAL A 104 1.66 -8.43 -4.54
N ASP A 105 0.38 -8.46 -4.92
CA ASP A 105 -0.74 -8.35 -3.98
C ASP A 105 -1.89 -9.25 -4.43
N HIS A 106 -2.68 -9.69 -3.46
CA HIS A 106 -3.91 -10.45 -3.69
C HIS A 106 -5.14 -9.54 -3.80
N ASP A 107 -5.07 -8.33 -3.24
CA ASP A 107 -6.14 -7.34 -3.34
C ASP A 107 -6.14 -6.74 -4.75
N SER A 108 -7.22 -6.98 -5.50
CA SER A 108 -7.32 -6.48 -6.88
C SER A 108 -7.33 -4.94 -6.95
N VAL A 109 -7.71 -4.24 -5.88
CA VAL A 109 -7.58 -2.76 -5.80
C VAL A 109 -6.10 -2.38 -5.80
N ALA A 110 -5.28 -3.03 -4.98
CA ALA A 110 -3.84 -2.79 -4.94
C ALA A 110 -3.18 -3.05 -6.30
N VAL A 111 -3.54 -4.16 -6.95
CA VAL A 111 -3.03 -4.51 -8.30
C VAL A 111 -3.46 -3.47 -9.34
N ALA A 112 -4.74 -3.10 -9.39
CA ALA A 112 -5.25 -2.15 -10.37
C ALA A 112 -4.62 -0.76 -10.22
N HIS A 113 -4.41 -0.28 -8.99
CA HIS A 113 -3.72 0.99 -8.77
C HIS A 113 -2.23 0.91 -9.09
N SER A 114 -1.58 -0.21 -8.80
CA SER A 114 -0.16 -0.40 -9.15
C SER A 114 0.05 -0.34 -10.66
N GLN A 115 -0.83 -0.96 -11.45
CA GLN A 115 -0.79 -0.92 -12.91
C GLN A 115 -0.95 0.49 -13.52
N ALA A 116 -1.53 1.43 -12.77
CA ALA A 116 -1.72 2.80 -13.23
C ALA A 116 -0.53 3.73 -12.93
N VAL A 117 0.38 3.32 -12.03
CA VAL A 117 1.46 4.14 -11.48
C VAL A 117 2.86 3.63 -11.88
N LEU A 118 2.97 2.37 -12.29
CA LEU A 118 4.20 1.73 -12.78
C LEU A 118 4.29 1.76 -14.31
#